data_AF-A0A811K0W5-F1
#
_entry.id   AF-A0A811K0W5-F1
#
_cell.length_a   1.000
_cell.length_b   1.000
_cell.length_c   1.000
_cell.angle_alpha   90.00
_cell.angle_beta   90.00
_cell.angle_gamma   90.00
#
_symmetry.space_group_name_H-M   'P 1'
#
loop_
_entity.id
_entity.type
_entity.pdbx_description
1 polymer ?
#
loop_
_entity_poly.entity_id
_entity_poly.type
_entity_poly.pdbx_seq_one_letter_code
_entity_poly.pdbx_strand_id
1 'polypeptide(L)'
;MNMLAVEQHLATVWVNDYENKSVKVGVILMLMVVLQSVPCGIFVNWWYLSKDFDLKNATTSCIPIDSNWELALLGFSMCFVTCGLCSAWLVGLHRYNRKKTLNRLKLKSLSARYQQTENEITNKSITPSLLGYMVLSLVGLLLSAWRGKFVIDYGKNNQYDQLITDLGYMSVDLYAIYHMFCFMYYNDSMRLTVRRDIYRLFGSNARIHNAYQIEFNKDAAKHTDVHFGQLQDSWK
;
A
#
# COMPACT_ATOMS: atom_id res chain seq x y z
N MET A 1 -2.34 -3.91 2.00
CA MET A 1 -1.07 -3.65 1.29
C MET A 1 -0.46 -4.87 0.60
N ASN A 2 -0.46 -6.06 1.20
CA ASN A 2 0.17 -7.24 0.61
C ASN A 2 -0.37 -7.60 -0.79
N MET A 3 -1.67 -7.35 -1.04
CA MET A 3 -2.29 -7.46 -2.37
C MET A 3 -1.54 -6.64 -3.44
N LEU A 4 -1.19 -5.39 -3.13
CA LEU A 4 -0.46 -4.51 -4.07
C LEU A 4 0.94 -5.07 -4.36
N ALA A 5 1.61 -5.65 -3.36
CA ALA A 5 2.93 -6.25 -3.55
C ALA A 5 2.85 -7.47 -4.50
N VAL A 6 1.83 -8.31 -4.33
CA VAL A 6 1.57 -9.46 -5.21
C VAL A 6 1.18 -9.01 -6.61
N GLU A 7 0.32 -7.99 -6.73
CA GLU A 7 -0.06 -7.40 -8.02
C GLU A 7 1.17 -6.91 -8.78
N GLN A 8 2.04 -6.13 -8.12
CA GLN A 8 3.29 -5.64 -8.73
C GLN A 8 4.21 -6.77 -9.16
N HIS A 9 4.28 -7.85 -8.36
CA HIS A 9 5.02 -9.04 -8.73
C HIS A 9 4.47 -9.70 -10.00
N LEU A 10 3.15 -9.94 -10.05
CA LEU A 10 2.49 -10.55 -11.21
C LEU A 10 2.59 -9.67 -12.46
N ALA A 11 2.42 -8.35 -12.31
CA ALA A 11 2.59 -7.38 -13.40
C ALA A 11 4.02 -7.39 -13.97
N THR A 12 5.02 -7.60 -13.10
CA THR A 12 6.42 -7.71 -13.51
C THR A 12 6.72 -9.04 -14.24
N VAL A 13 6.17 -10.15 -13.75
CA VAL A 13 6.42 -11.49 -14.32
C VAL A 13 5.67 -11.67 -15.64
N TRP A 14 4.42 -11.19 -15.72
CA TRP A 14 3.54 -11.36 -16.88
C TRP A 14 3.46 -10.12 -17.77
N VAL A 15 4.50 -9.28 -17.83
CA VAL A 15 4.53 -8.01 -18.58
C VAL A 15 4.08 -8.10 -20.06
N ASN A 16 4.14 -9.27 -20.69
CA ASN A 16 3.69 -9.43 -22.08
C ASN A 16 2.19 -9.77 -22.20
N ASP A 17 1.63 -10.45 -21.19
CA ASP A 17 0.27 -10.99 -21.22
C ASP A 17 -0.64 -10.40 -20.14
N TYR A 18 -0.14 -9.45 -19.34
CA TYR A 18 -0.81 -8.97 -18.14
C TYR A 18 -2.18 -8.37 -18.46
N GLU A 19 -2.28 -7.58 -19.53
CA GLU A 19 -3.55 -7.03 -20.05
C GLU A 19 -4.60 -8.12 -20.28
N ASN A 20 -4.21 -9.21 -20.96
CA ASN A 20 -5.09 -10.35 -21.28
C ASN A 20 -5.47 -11.16 -20.04
N LYS A 21 -4.71 -11.05 -18.95
CA LYS A 21 -4.89 -11.80 -17.70
C LYS A 21 -5.43 -10.95 -16.55
N SER A 22 -5.71 -9.67 -16.77
CA SER A 22 -6.13 -8.71 -15.75
C SER A 22 -7.28 -9.22 -14.87
N VAL A 23 -8.33 -9.76 -15.48
CA VAL A 23 -9.47 -10.35 -14.74
C VAL A 23 -9.04 -11.53 -13.88
N LYS A 24 -8.21 -12.44 -14.42
CA LYS A 24 -7.71 -13.60 -13.68
C LYS A 24 -6.84 -13.19 -12.50
N VAL A 25 -5.97 -12.19 -12.68
CA VAL A 25 -5.16 -11.61 -11.61
C VAL A 25 -6.05 -11.04 -10.51
N GLY A 26 -7.08 -10.26 -10.87
CA GLY A 26 -8.03 -9.69 -9.92
C GLY A 26 -8.74 -10.76 -9.08
N VAL A 27 -9.21 -11.84 -9.70
CA VAL A 27 -9.84 -12.97 -8.99
C VAL A 27 -8.87 -13.65 -8.03
N ILE A 28 -7.62 -13.91 -8.45
CA ILE A 28 -6.59 -14.51 -7.59
C ILE A 28 -6.33 -13.63 -6.37
N LEU A 29 -6.16 -12.33 -6.58
CA LEU A 29 -5.92 -11.37 -5.50
C LEU A 29 -7.11 -11.31 -4.53
N MET A 30 -8.35 -11.30 -5.05
CA MET A 30 -9.55 -11.31 -4.23
C MET A 30 -9.66 -12.59 -3.39
N LEU A 31 -9.45 -13.76 -4.01
CA LEU A 31 -9.46 -15.05 -3.29
C LEU A 31 -8.39 -15.10 -2.20
N MET A 32 -7.19 -14.58 -2.46
CA MET A 32 -6.12 -14.50 -1.48
C MET A 32 -6.53 -13.65 -0.26
N VAL A 33 -7.16 -12.50 -0.48
CA VAL A 33 -7.65 -11.65 0.62
C VAL A 33 -8.76 -12.35 1.40
N VAL A 34 -9.73 -12.97 0.73
CA VAL A 34 -10.84 -13.69 1.38
C VAL A 34 -10.30 -14.86 2.23
N LEU A 35 -9.40 -15.67 1.68
CA LEU A 35 -8.79 -16.82 2.35
C LEU A 35 -7.86 -16.41 3.50
N GLN A 36 -7.33 -15.19 3.50
CA GLN A 36 -6.55 -14.68 4.63
C GLN A 36 -7.47 -14.09 5.71
N SER A 37 -8.43 -13.24 5.32
CA SER A 37 -9.24 -12.47 6.26
C SER A 37 -10.32 -13.31 6.94
N VAL A 38 -11.02 -14.19 6.22
CA VAL A 38 -12.15 -14.96 6.78
C VAL A 38 -11.67 -15.96 7.83
N PRO A 39 -10.69 -16.84 7.55
CA PRO A 39 -10.19 -17.79 8.55
C PRO A 39 -9.53 -17.09 9.74
N CYS A 40 -8.81 -15.97 9.52
CA CYS A 40 -8.24 -15.18 10.61
C CYS A 40 -9.34 -14.62 11.53
N GLY A 41 -10.40 -14.05 10.95
CA GLY A 41 -11.55 -13.57 11.71
C GLY A 41 -12.26 -14.67 12.49
N ILE A 42 -12.49 -15.84 11.86
CA ILE A 42 -13.07 -17.02 12.53
C ILE A 42 -12.17 -17.49 13.67
N PHE A 43 -10.87 -17.58 13.44
CA PHE A 43 -9.89 -18.00 14.45
C PHE A 43 -9.85 -17.05 15.65
N VAL A 44 -9.76 -15.74 15.41
CA VAL A 44 -9.76 -14.73 16.49
C VAL A 44 -11.07 -14.79 17.28
N ASN A 45 -12.21 -14.91 16.60
CA ASN A 45 -13.50 -15.01 17.26
C ASN A 45 -13.62 -16.29 18.10
N TRP A 46 -13.28 -17.44 17.53
CA TRP A 46 -13.40 -18.73 18.19
C TRP A 46 -12.40 -18.89 19.35
N TRP A 47 -11.14 -18.48 19.16
CA TRP A 47 -10.08 -18.69 20.14
C TRP A 47 -10.08 -17.65 21.27
N TYR A 48 -10.26 -16.37 20.94
CA TYR A 48 -10.16 -15.27 21.92
C TYR A 48 -11.54 -14.78 22.40
N LEU A 49 -12.49 -14.54 21.49
CA LEU A 49 -13.73 -13.86 21.87
C LEU A 49 -14.76 -14.78 22.52
N SER A 50 -14.70 -16.10 22.24
CA SER A 50 -15.72 -17.05 22.70
C SER A 50 -15.83 -17.20 24.23
N LYS A 51 -14.78 -16.87 24.98
CA LYS A 51 -14.72 -17.05 26.44
C LYS A 51 -14.66 -15.74 27.21
N ASP A 52 -13.93 -14.76 26.69
CA ASP A 52 -13.56 -13.55 27.45
C ASP A 52 -14.33 -12.29 27.04
N PHE A 53 -15.09 -12.32 25.92
CA PHE A 53 -15.77 -11.14 25.40
C PHE A 53 -17.29 -11.35 25.31
N ASP A 54 -18.01 -10.85 26.32
CA ASP A 54 -19.47 -10.81 26.28
C ASP A 54 -19.95 -9.46 25.74
N LEU A 55 -20.39 -9.45 24.48
CA LEU A 55 -20.92 -8.28 23.80
C LEU A 55 -22.10 -7.65 24.55
N LYS A 56 -22.89 -8.44 25.31
CA LYS A 56 -24.06 -7.92 26.02
C LYS A 56 -23.69 -7.19 27.31
N ASN A 57 -22.56 -7.56 27.91
CA ASN A 57 -22.11 -7.04 29.20
C ASN A 57 -20.91 -6.08 29.09
N ALA A 58 -20.36 -5.88 27.89
CA ALA A 58 -19.28 -4.94 27.64
C ALA A 58 -19.77 -3.49 27.83
N THR A 59 -19.28 -2.82 28.88
CA THR A 59 -19.69 -1.44 29.24
C THR A 59 -18.71 -0.36 28.78
N THR A 60 -17.49 -0.73 28.38
CA THR A 60 -16.40 0.21 28.11
C THR A 60 -16.06 0.34 26.62
N SER A 61 -16.07 -0.76 25.85
CA SER A 61 -15.82 -0.73 24.41
C SER A 61 -16.41 -1.95 23.70
N CYS A 62 -16.84 -1.76 22.45
CA CYS A 62 -17.23 -2.84 21.54
C CYS A 62 -16.04 -3.39 20.74
N ILE A 63 -14.83 -2.86 20.92
CA ILE A 63 -13.64 -3.23 20.17
C ILE A 63 -12.80 -4.21 21.03
N PRO A 64 -12.66 -5.49 20.63
CA PRO A 64 -12.00 -6.47 21.49
C PRO A 64 -10.51 -6.21 21.77
N ILE A 65 -9.86 -5.44 20.90
CA ILE A 65 -8.47 -5.01 21.05
C ILE A 65 -8.32 -4.10 22.28
N ASP A 66 -9.35 -3.34 22.65
CA ASP A 66 -9.32 -2.46 23.81
C ASP A 66 -9.28 -3.23 25.13
N SER A 67 -9.81 -4.46 25.17
CA SER A 67 -9.81 -5.27 26.38
C SER A 67 -8.63 -6.24 26.48
N ASN A 68 -7.98 -6.55 25.35
CA ASN A 68 -6.97 -7.60 25.25
C ASN A 68 -5.73 -7.09 24.52
N TRP A 69 -4.69 -6.76 25.29
CA TRP A 69 -3.42 -6.28 24.74
C TRP A 69 -2.69 -7.37 23.94
N GLU A 70 -2.95 -8.64 24.22
CA GLU A 70 -2.40 -9.80 23.51
C GLU A 70 -2.85 -9.81 22.05
N LEU A 71 -4.11 -9.43 21.79
CA LEU A 71 -4.65 -9.30 20.43
C LEU A 71 -3.96 -8.17 19.66
N ALA A 72 -3.70 -7.04 20.31
CA ALA A 72 -2.96 -5.93 19.72
C ALA A 72 -1.54 -6.38 19.35
N LEU A 73 -0.83 -7.04 20.28
CA LEU A 73 0.51 -7.56 20.07
C LEU A 73 0.55 -8.56 18.90
N LEU A 74 -0.39 -9.51 18.86
CA LEU A 74 -0.49 -10.50 17.79
C LEU A 74 -0.76 -9.82 16.43
N GLY A 75 -1.71 -8.88 16.39
CA GLY A 75 -2.06 -8.13 15.19
C GLY A 75 -0.86 -7.35 14.63
N PHE A 76 -0.21 -6.53 15.46
CA PHE A 76 0.97 -5.77 15.04
C PHE A 76 2.15 -6.67 14.69
N SER A 77 2.34 -7.81 15.36
CA SER A 77 3.38 -8.80 15.00
C SER A 77 3.14 -9.37 13.61
N MET A 78 1.92 -9.80 13.31
CA MET A 78 1.56 -10.32 11.99
C MET A 78 1.72 -9.25 10.89
N CYS A 79 1.29 -8.02 11.15
CA CYS A 79 1.48 -6.89 10.24
C CYS A 79 2.97 -6.60 10.00
N PHE A 80 3.78 -6.52 11.06
CA PHE A 80 5.21 -6.26 10.97
C PHE A 80 5.93 -7.33 10.14
N VAL A 81 5.69 -8.62 10.42
CA VAL A 81 6.32 -9.72 9.68
C VAL A 81 5.87 -9.74 8.22
N THR A 82 4.56 -9.72 7.97
CA THR A 82 4.05 -9.85 6.60
C THR A 82 4.43 -8.64 5.75
N CYS A 83 4.33 -7.42 6.29
CA CYS A 83 4.70 -6.23 5.55
C CYS A 83 6.21 -6.00 5.48
N GLY A 84 6.99 -6.50 6.43
CA GLY A 84 8.44 -6.57 6.32
C GLY A 84 8.90 -7.44 5.15
N LEU A 85 8.32 -8.65 5.03
CA LEU A 85 8.57 -9.54 3.90
C LEU A 85 8.15 -8.92 2.56
N CYS A 86 6.95 -8.34 2.48
CA CYS A 86 6.48 -7.66 1.26
C CYS A 86 7.33 -6.43 0.90
N SER A 87 7.79 -5.66 1.89
CA SER A 87 8.65 -4.50 1.66
C SER A 87 10.02 -4.93 1.11
N ALA A 88 10.65 -5.93 1.74
CA ALA A 88 11.92 -6.49 1.27
C ALA A 88 11.78 -7.03 -0.18
N TRP A 89 10.67 -7.73 -0.45
CA TRP A 89 10.35 -8.22 -1.78
C TRP A 89 10.21 -7.09 -2.80
N LEU A 90 9.45 -6.03 -2.50
CA LEU A 90 9.24 -4.90 -3.40
C LEU A 90 10.51 -4.11 -3.67
N VAL A 91 11.40 -3.97 -2.67
CA VAL A 91 12.73 -3.37 -2.87
C VAL A 91 13.55 -4.22 -3.84
N GLY A 92 13.52 -5.55 -3.70
CA GLY A 92 14.14 -6.48 -4.65
C GLY A 92 13.55 -6.36 -6.05
N LEU A 93 12.23 -6.31 -6.15
CA LEU A 93 11.48 -6.14 -7.40
C LEU A 93 11.78 -4.80 -8.05
N HIS A 94 11.93 -3.73 -7.27
CA HIS A 94 12.28 -2.40 -7.77
C HIS A 94 13.67 -2.40 -8.42
N ARG A 95 14.66 -3.00 -7.77
CA ARG A 95 16.00 -3.17 -8.34
C ARG A 95 15.98 -4.00 -9.62
N TYR A 96 15.18 -5.07 -9.62
CA TYR A 96 14.99 -5.92 -10.80
C TYR A 96 14.34 -5.16 -11.97
N ASN A 97 13.26 -4.42 -11.72
CA ASN A 97 12.55 -3.63 -12.72
C ASN A 97 13.42 -2.53 -13.29
N ARG A 98 14.16 -1.81 -12.45
CA ARG A 98 15.12 -0.79 -12.91
C ARG A 98 16.15 -1.37 -13.89
N LYS A 99 16.70 -2.56 -13.60
CA LYS A 99 17.64 -3.25 -14.50
C LYS A 99 16.97 -3.66 -15.82
N LYS A 100 15.72 -4.12 -15.77
CA LYS A 100 14.95 -4.41 -16.98
C LYS A 100 14.61 -3.14 -17.77
N THR A 101 14.36 -2.00 -17.13
CA THR A 101 13.98 -0.76 -17.83
C THR A 101 15.14 -0.23 -18.67
N LEU A 102 16.37 -0.38 -18.17
CA LEU A 102 17.58 -0.11 -18.96
C LEU A 102 17.65 -0.98 -20.23
N ASN A 103 17.05 -2.16 -20.22
CA ASN A 103 16.98 -3.09 -21.34
C ASN A 103 15.63 -3.05 -22.09
N ARG A 104 14.79 -2.04 -21.89
CA ARG A 104 13.42 -1.97 -22.43
C ARG A 104 13.32 -2.12 -23.95
N LEU A 105 14.37 -1.74 -24.68
CA LEU A 105 14.43 -1.86 -26.15
C LEU A 105 14.35 -3.33 -26.62
N LYS A 106 14.69 -4.29 -25.74
CA LYS A 106 14.59 -5.73 -26.03
C LYS A 106 13.15 -6.27 -25.95
N LEU A 107 12.21 -5.51 -25.42
CA LEU A 107 10.80 -5.92 -25.38
C LEU A 107 10.18 -5.80 -26.77
N LYS A 108 9.46 -6.85 -27.18
CA LYS A 108 8.87 -7.00 -28.52
C LYS A 108 7.68 -6.07 -28.78
N SER A 109 6.85 -5.79 -27.77
CA SER A 109 5.62 -5.00 -27.95
C SER A 109 5.70 -3.64 -27.26
N LEU A 110 5.00 -2.65 -27.85
CA LEU A 110 4.84 -1.31 -27.29
C LEU A 110 4.08 -1.35 -25.95
N SER A 111 3.02 -2.17 -25.87
CA SER A 111 2.24 -2.37 -24.64
C SER A 111 3.11 -2.89 -23.49
N ALA A 112 3.99 -3.87 -23.73
CA ALA A 112 4.89 -4.37 -22.68
C ALA A 112 5.86 -3.29 -22.16
N ARG A 113 6.34 -2.39 -23.03
CA ARG A 113 7.21 -1.27 -22.63
C ARG A 113 6.45 -0.24 -21.79
N TYR A 114 5.20 0.06 -22.16
CA TYR A 114 4.32 0.94 -21.42
C TYR A 114 4.03 0.37 -20.02
N GLN A 115 3.58 -0.89 -19.95
CA GLN A 115 3.32 -1.57 -18.68
C GLN A 115 4.55 -1.62 -17.78
N GLN A 116 5.73 -1.86 -18.34
CA GLN A 116 6.95 -1.87 -17.54
C GLN A 116 7.26 -0.50 -16.93
N THR A 117 7.01 0.58 -17.67
CA THR A 117 7.20 1.95 -17.19
C THR A 117 6.20 2.28 -16.08
N GLU A 118 4.93 1.93 -16.28
CA GLU A 118 3.88 2.10 -15.27
C GLU A 118 4.17 1.28 -14.01
N ASN A 119 4.65 0.04 -14.14
CA ASN A 119 5.05 -0.79 -13.01
C ASN A 119 6.24 -0.19 -12.25
N GLU A 120 7.20 0.42 -12.93
CA GLU A 120 8.31 1.11 -12.27
C GLU A 120 7.83 2.33 -11.47
N ILE A 121 6.98 3.18 -12.07
CA ILE A 121 6.40 4.36 -11.43
C ILE A 121 5.56 3.95 -10.22
N THR A 122 4.71 2.94 -10.39
CA THR A 122 3.81 2.46 -9.33
C THR A 122 4.58 1.78 -8.21
N ASN A 123 5.61 0.99 -8.52
CA ASN A 123 6.46 0.38 -7.51
C ASN A 123 7.25 1.44 -6.71
N LYS A 124 7.66 2.54 -7.37
CA LYS A 124 8.32 3.69 -6.71
C LYS A 124 7.42 4.39 -5.69
N SER A 125 6.09 4.42 -5.88
CA SER A 125 5.15 4.98 -4.90
C SER A 125 4.71 3.98 -3.83
N ILE A 126 4.53 2.71 -4.19
CA ILE A 126 4.08 1.65 -3.27
C ILE A 126 5.17 1.31 -2.24
N THR A 127 6.43 1.17 -2.68
CA THR A 127 7.56 0.76 -1.82
C THR A 127 7.72 1.62 -0.56
N PRO A 128 7.85 2.96 -0.65
CA PRO A 128 8.00 3.80 0.55
C PRO A 128 6.78 3.72 1.47
N SER A 129 5.58 3.56 0.92
CA SER A 129 4.38 3.41 1.74
C SER A 129 4.38 2.10 2.55
N LEU A 130 4.77 0.98 1.94
CA LEU A 130 4.90 -0.29 2.68
C LEU A 130 6.02 -0.25 3.72
N LEU A 131 7.13 0.42 3.43
CA LEU A 131 8.20 0.63 4.41
C LEU A 131 7.72 1.45 5.61
N GLY A 132 6.96 2.53 5.38
CA GLY A 132 6.37 3.28 6.49
C GLY A 132 5.33 2.47 7.27
N TYR A 133 4.56 1.60 6.63
CA TYR A 133 3.66 0.67 7.33
C TYR A 133 4.42 -0.30 8.23
N MET A 134 5.56 -0.84 7.74
CA MET A 134 6.42 -1.71 8.54
C MET A 134 6.96 -0.98 9.78
N VAL A 135 7.43 0.26 9.62
CA VAL A 135 7.91 1.10 10.73
C VAL A 135 6.80 1.40 11.73
N LEU A 136 5.61 1.79 11.26
CA LEU A 136 4.48 2.06 12.15
C LEU A 136 3.94 0.79 12.82
N SER A 137 3.98 -0.35 12.14
CA SER A 137 3.65 -1.65 12.75
C SER A 137 4.64 -2.02 13.85
N LEU A 138 5.93 -1.69 13.68
CA LEU A 138 6.93 -1.86 14.74
C LEU A 138 6.64 -0.94 15.94
N VAL A 139 6.26 0.31 15.69
CA VAL A 139 5.83 1.23 16.76
C VAL A 139 4.61 0.67 17.50
N GLY A 140 3.59 0.22 16.78
CA GLY A 140 2.40 -0.41 17.36
C GLY A 140 2.72 -1.69 18.16
N LEU A 141 3.69 -2.48 17.70
CA LEU A 141 4.19 -3.66 18.41
C LEU A 141 4.84 -3.26 19.76
N LEU A 142 5.70 -2.25 19.74
CA LEU A 142 6.34 -1.72 20.96
C LEU A 142 5.32 -1.12 21.92
N LEU A 143 4.33 -0.36 21.42
CA LEU A 143 3.23 0.16 22.22
C LEU A 143 2.41 -0.96 22.85
N SER A 144 2.12 -2.03 22.11
CA SER A 144 1.37 -3.19 22.62
C SER A 144 2.14 -3.95 23.69
N ALA A 145 3.46 -4.12 23.53
CA ALA A 145 4.31 -4.72 24.55
C ALA A 145 4.38 -3.85 25.82
N TRP A 146 4.47 -2.52 25.64
CA TRP A 146 4.48 -1.57 26.76
C TRP A 146 3.13 -1.58 27.51
N ARG A 147 2.03 -1.63 26.76
CA ARG A 147 0.68 -1.81 27.31
C ARG A 147 0.59 -3.07 28.18
N GLY A 148 1.07 -4.21 27.67
CA GLY A 148 1.10 -5.46 28.42
C GLY A 148 1.84 -5.33 29.75
N LYS A 149 2.98 -4.62 29.76
CA LYS A 149 3.72 -4.35 31.00
C LYS A 149 2.88 -3.55 32.01
N PHE A 150 2.23 -2.47 31.58
CA PHE A 150 1.37 -1.67 32.48
C PHE A 150 0.18 -2.46 33.02
N VAL A 151 -0.43 -3.32 32.19
CA VAL A 151 -1.55 -4.17 32.63
C VAL A 151 -1.09 -5.18 33.69
N ILE A 152 0.12 -5.74 33.57
CA ILE A 152 0.70 -6.64 34.57
C ILE A 152 1.03 -5.91 35.87
N ASP A 153 1.65 -4.73 35.78
CA ASP A 153 2.14 -3.99 36.95
C ASP A 153 1.01 -3.27 37.72
N TYR A 154 -0.03 -2.77 37.03
CA TYR A 154 -1.06 -1.90 37.62
C TYR A 154 -2.50 -2.43 37.47
N GLY A 155 -2.70 -3.54 36.76
CA GLY A 155 -4.03 -4.09 36.46
C GLY A 155 -4.67 -3.50 35.20
N LYS A 156 -5.79 -4.10 34.79
CA LYS A 156 -6.58 -3.69 33.60
C LYS A 156 -7.31 -2.36 33.85
N ASN A 157 -7.60 -1.59 32.79
CA ASN A 157 -8.39 -0.34 32.82
C ASN A 157 -7.74 0.84 33.57
N ASN A 158 -6.41 0.87 33.68
CA ASN A 158 -5.70 2.05 34.18
C ASN A 158 -5.67 3.17 33.10
N GLN A 159 -5.49 4.43 33.51
CA GLN A 159 -5.36 5.58 32.60
C GLN A 159 -4.21 5.39 31.59
N TYR A 160 -3.10 4.76 32.01
CA TYR A 160 -1.98 4.47 31.11
C TYR A 160 -2.33 3.42 30.04
N ASP A 161 -3.18 2.44 30.37
CA ASP A 161 -3.65 1.41 29.43
C ASP A 161 -4.50 2.04 28.32
N GLN A 162 -5.42 2.93 28.70
CA GLN A 162 -6.24 3.71 27.77
C GLN A 162 -5.39 4.62 26.89
N LEU A 163 -4.48 5.41 27.49
CA LEU A 163 -3.60 6.31 26.75
C LEU A 163 -2.77 5.57 25.69
N ILE A 164 -2.19 4.41 26.01
CA ILE A 164 -1.39 3.64 25.06
C ILE A 164 -2.26 3.03 23.96
N THR A 165 -3.48 2.62 24.30
CA THR A 165 -4.45 2.13 23.32
C THR A 165 -4.82 3.24 22.33
N ASP A 166 -5.10 4.45 22.81
CA ASP A 166 -5.40 5.62 21.97
C ASP A 166 -4.21 6.01 21.08
N LEU A 167 -2.98 5.97 21.61
CA LEU A 167 -1.75 6.16 20.81
C LEU A 167 -1.62 5.08 19.73
N GLY A 168 -2.02 3.84 20.04
CA GLY A 168 -2.09 2.74 19.09
C GLY A 168 -3.03 3.05 17.92
N TYR A 169 -4.25 3.51 18.19
CA TYR A 169 -5.19 3.94 17.15
C TYR A 169 -4.68 5.13 16.34
N MET A 170 -4.15 6.15 17.01
CA MET A 170 -3.56 7.30 16.34
C MET A 170 -2.42 6.90 15.40
N SER A 171 -1.62 5.87 15.76
CA SER A 171 -0.56 5.36 14.89
C SER A 171 -1.09 4.74 13.59
N VAL A 172 -2.25 4.07 13.66
CA VAL A 172 -2.92 3.46 12.50
C VAL A 172 -3.55 4.54 11.61
N ASP A 173 -4.14 5.57 12.20
CA ASP A 173 -4.71 6.70 11.44
C ASP A 173 -3.60 7.52 10.76
N LEU A 174 -2.49 7.76 11.46
CA LEU A 174 -1.32 8.43 10.90
C LEU A 174 -0.76 7.66 9.70
N TYR A 175 -0.82 6.32 9.72
CA TYR A 175 -0.45 5.51 8.57
C TYR A 175 -1.33 5.80 7.35
N ALA A 176 -2.64 5.93 7.50
CA ALA A 176 -3.53 6.20 6.38
C ALA A 176 -3.16 7.53 5.70
N ILE A 177 -2.91 8.57 6.50
CA ILE A 177 -2.45 9.89 6.01
C ILE A 177 -1.08 9.76 5.33
N TYR A 178 -0.14 9.06 5.96
CA TYR A 178 1.20 8.82 5.40
C TYR A 178 1.15 8.08 4.06
N HIS A 179 0.32 7.03 3.97
CA HIS A 179 0.13 6.27 2.74
C HIS A 179 -0.39 7.15 1.59
N MET A 180 -1.43 7.95 1.85
CA MET A 180 -1.97 8.87 0.86
C MET A 180 -0.94 9.92 0.45
N PHE A 181 -0.17 10.44 1.41
CA PHE A 181 0.92 11.36 1.14
C PHE A 181 1.99 10.74 0.23
N CYS A 182 2.45 9.51 0.52
CA CYS A 182 3.41 8.80 -0.33
C CYS A 182 2.89 8.61 -1.75
N PHE A 183 1.63 8.19 -1.91
CA PHE A 183 1.03 8.02 -3.22
C PHE A 183 0.98 9.32 -4.01
N MET A 184 0.54 10.42 -3.40
CA MET A 184 0.51 11.73 -4.06
C MET A 184 1.90 12.31 -4.32
N TYR A 185 2.89 12.05 -3.46
CA TYR A 185 4.23 12.59 -3.61
C TYR A 185 5.01 11.90 -4.74
N TYR A 186 4.95 10.56 -4.79
CA TYR A 186 5.76 9.75 -5.72
C TYR A 186 5.07 9.43 -7.05
N ASN A 187 3.72 9.48 -7.12
CA ASN A 187 2.98 9.24 -8.36
C ASN A 187 2.53 10.57 -8.98
N ASP A 188 3.24 11.01 -10.02
CA ASP A 188 2.96 12.28 -10.70
C ASP A 188 1.56 12.33 -11.33
N SER A 189 1.07 11.21 -11.87
CA SER A 189 -0.27 11.10 -12.47
C SER A 189 -1.37 11.31 -11.43
N MET A 190 -1.21 10.67 -10.27
CA MET A 190 -2.12 10.85 -9.14
C MET A 190 -2.10 12.30 -8.64
N ARG A 191 -0.91 12.89 -8.48
CA ARG A 191 -0.75 14.29 -8.04
C ARG A 191 -1.47 15.27 -8.98
N LEU A 192 -1.32 15.08 -10.28
CA LEU A 192 -1.99 15.92 -11.28
C LEU A 192 -3.50 15.75 -11.23
N THR A 193 -3.99 14.52 -11.04
CA THR A 193 -5.42 14.22 -10.90
C THR A 193 -6.01 14.89 -9.65
N VAL A 194 -5.38 14.69 -8.49
CA VAL A 194 -5.80 15.32 -7.22
C VAL A 194 -5.78 16.84 -7.34
N ARG A 195 -4.71 17.43 -7.91
CA ARG A 195 -4.63 18.89 -8.12
C ARG A 195 -5.76 19.40 -9.01
N ARG A 196 -6.08 18.69 -10.10
CA ARG A 196 -7.20 19.04 -10.98
C ARG A 196 -8.53 18.98 -10.25
N ASP A 197 -8.75 17.95 -9.43
CA ASP A 197 -10.00 17.78 -8.72
C ASP A 197 -10.16 18.81 -7.58
N ILE A 198 -9.07 19.18 -6.90
CA ILE A 198 -9.05 20.33 -5.97
C ILE A 198 -9.45 21.62 -6.70
N TYR A 199 -8.86 21.93 -7.86
CA TYR A 199 -9.23 23.13 -8.61
C TYR A 199 -10.69 23.14 -9.04
N ARG A 200 -11.25 21.96 -9.39
CA ARG A 200 -12.68 21.82 -9.72
C ARG A 200 -13.57 22.10 -8.50
N LEU A 201 -13.18 21.62 -7.31
CA LEU A 201 -13.91 21.91 -6.07
C LEU A 201 -13.94 23.40 -5.74
N PHE A 202 -12.88 24.15 -6.11
CA PHE A 202 -12.81 25.61 -5.94
C PHE A 202 -13.34 26.41 -7.15
N GLY A 203 -14.12 25.80 -8.04
CA GLY A 203 -14.81 26.50 -9.13
C GLY A 203 -13.91 26.98 -10.27
N SER A 204 -12.67 26.51 -10.36
CA SER A 204 -11.80 26.83 -11.49
C SER A 204 -12.28 26.10 -12.75
N ASN A 205 -12.53 26.85 -13.83
CA ASN A 205 -12.98 26.30 -15.10
C ASN A 205 -11.91 25.35 -15.68
N ALA A 206 -12.23 24.05 -15.70
CA ALA A 206 -11.34 22.97 -16.17
C ALA A 206 -10.80 23.16 -17.60
N ARG A 207 -11.40 24.06 -18.41
CA ARG A 207 -10.92 24.43 -19.75
C ARG A 207 -9.53 25.06 -19.76
N ILE A 208 -9.13 25.78 -18.72
CA ILE A 208 -7.82 26.47 -18.66
C ILE A 208 -6.67 25.47 -18.46
N HIS A 209 -6.94 24.31 -17.83
CA HIS A 209 -5.88 23.34 -17.52
C HIS A 209 -5.50 22.39 -18.66
N ASN A 210 -6.37 22.17 -19.65
CA ASN A 210 -6.00 21.38 -20.83
C ASN A 210 -4.88 22.06 -21.65
N ALA A 211 -4.79 23.40 -21.62
CA ALA A 211 -3.69 24.13 -22.25
C ALA A 211 -2.35 23.92 -21.53
N TYR A 212 -2.36 23.85 -20.20
CA TYR A 212 -1.15 23.64 -19.39
C TYR A 212 -0.65 22.18 -19.43
N GLN A 213 -1.55 21.20 -19.61
CA GLN A 213 -1.16 19.81 -19.84
C GLN A 213 -0.39 19.63 -21.15
N ILE A 214 -0.69 20.39 -22.20
CA ILE A 214 0.08 20.35 -23.46
C ILE A 214 1.51 20.87 -23.24
N GLU A 215 1.69 21.83 -22.32
CA GLU A 215 2.99 22.45 -22.07
C GLU A 215 3.90 21.63 -21.15
N PHE A 216 3.35 21.00 -20.11
CA PHE A 216 4.08 20.05 -19.25
C PHE A 216 4.41 18.74 -19.99
N ASN A 217 3.64 18.41 -21.03
CA ASN A 217 3.89 17.28 -21.91
C ASN A 217 4.92 17.59 -23.01
N LYS A 218 5.57 18.77 -23.04
CA LYS A 218 6.71 19.03 -23.95
C LYS A 218 7.92 18.16 -23.61
N ASP A 219 8.13 17.82 -22.34
CA ASP A 219 9.22 16.91 -21.94
C ASP A 219 8.88 15.44 -22.19
N ALA A 220 7.62 15.04 -22.04
CA ALA A 220 7.16 13.72 -22.44
C ALA A 220 7.07 13.58 -23.97
N ALA A 221 6.70 14.64 -24.71
CA ALA A 221 6.86 14.72 -26.16
C ALA A 221 8.33 14.60 -26.56
N LYS A 222 9.26 15.26 -25.88
CA LYS A 222 10.71 15.06 -26.05
C LYS A 222 11.13 13.61 -25.80
N HIS A 223 10.63 12.96 -24.74
CA HIS A 223 10.90 11.54 -24.49
C HIS A 223 10.30 10.62 -25.55
N THR A 224 9.15 11.00 -26.10
CA THR A 224 8.48 10.27 -27.18
C THR A 224 9.17 10.51 -28.53
N ASP A 225 9.68 11.70 -28.79
CA ASP A 225 10.47 12.06 -29.97
C ASP A 225 11.85 11.43 -29.93
N VAL A 226 12.51 11.38 -28.77
CA VAL A 226 13.71 10.56 -28.57
C VAL A 226 13.39 9.07 -28.78
N HIS A 227 12.20 8.62 -28.39
CA HIS A 227 11.75 7.23 -28.60
C HIS A 227 11.49 6.91 -30.08
N PHE A 228 10.84 7.81 -30.81
CA PHE A 228 10.58 7.68 -32.24
C PHE A 228 11.84 7.89 -33.08
N GLY A 229 12.73 8.80 -32.68
CA GLY A 229 14.05 8.96 -33.29
C GLY A 229 14.91 7.70 -33.13
N GLN A 230 14.90 7.08 -31.94
CA GLN A 230 15.57 5.80 -31.72
C GLN A 230 14.96 4.66 -32.57
N LEU A 231 13.64 4.66 -32.79
CA LEU A 231 12.97 3.72 -33.70
C LEU A 231 13.38 3.96 -35.16
N GLN A 232 13.49 5.21 -35.58
CA GLN A 232 13.91 5.58 -36.93
C GLN A 232 15.37 5.20 -37.20
N ASP A 233 16.24 5.35 -36.21
CA ASP A 233 17.65 4.95 -36.30
C ASP A 233 17.87 3.44 -36.25
N SER A 234 16.96 2.69 -35.62
CA SER A 234 17.03 1.21 -35.57
C SER A 234 16.41 0.50 -36.77
N TRP A 235 15.76 1.26 -37.67
CA TRP A 235 15.25 0.76 -38.95
C TRP A 235 16.21 1.02 -40.12
N LYS A 236 17.32 1.73 -39.89
CA LYS A 236 18.45 1.88 -40.83
C LYS A 236 19.50 0.81 -40.57
#